data_AF-A0A1J4RV82-F1
#
_entry.id   AF-A0A1J4RV82-F1
#
_cell.length_a   1.000
_cell.length_b   1.000
_cell.length_c   1.000
_cell.angle_alpha   90.00
_cell.angle_beta   90.00
_cell.angle_gamma   90.00
#
_symmetry.space_group_name_H-M   'P 1'
#
loop_
_entity.id
_entity.type
_entity.pdbx_description
1 polymer ?
#
loop_
_entity_poly.entity_id
_entity_poly.type
_entity_poly.pdbx_seq_one_letter_code
_entity_poly.pdbx_strand_id
1 'polypeptide(L)' 'MANYTKPFLQPFFSYAGIIHNVRMLVIEDEHRIAGSIKKGLEQERHVIDVAHDGLSGFDLDAELLNKANR' A
#
# COMPACT_ATOMS: atom_id res chain seq x y z
N MET A 1 9.90 -7.97 -41.74
CA MET A 1 8.46 -7.81 -41.45
C MET A 1 8.06 -8.83 -40.39
N ALA A 2 7.99 -8.41 -39.12
CA ALA A 2 7.25 -9.10 -38.07
C ALA A 2 6.82 -8.01 -37.08
N ASN A 3 5.52 -7.71 -37.10
CA ASN A 3 4.93 -6.64 -36.30
C ASN A 3 4.96 -7.03 -34.83
N TYR A 4 5.73 -6.31 -34.02
CA TYR A 4 5.71 -6.46 -32.57
C TYR A 4 4.56 -5.63 -31.99
N THR A 5 3.34 -6.10 -32.18
CA THR A 5 2.18 -5.60 -31.43
C THR A 5 2.30 -6.13 -30.00
N LYS A 6 2.92 -5.34 -29.13
CA LYS A 6 2.82 -5.58 -27.68
C LYS A 6 1.36 -5.39 -27.29
N PRO A 7 0.66 -6.40 -26.78
CA PRO A 7 -0.65 -6.16 -26.19
C PRO A 7 -0.45 -5.26 -24.98
N PHE A 8 -1.16 -4.14 -25.04
CA PHE A 8 -1.59 -3.30 -23.95
C PHE A 8 -1.68 -4.10 -22.63
N LEU A 9 -0.98 -3.64 -21.58
CA LEU A 9 -0.94 -4.19 -20.22
C LEU A 9 0.07 -5.33 -19.98
N GLN A 10 1.35 -4.98 -19.79
CA GLN A 10 2.18 -5.68 -18.80
C GLN A 10 2.01 -4.91 -17.48
N PRO A 11 1.24 -5.40 -16.50
CA PRO A 11 1.25 -4.79 -15.17
C PRO A 11 2.64 -4.96 -14.56
N PHE A 12 3.14 -3.87 -13.98
CA PHE A 12 4.48 -3.52 -13.51
C PHE A 12 5.25 -4.52 -12.61
N PHE A 13 4.84 -5.77 -12.45
CA PHE A 13 5.48 -6.72 -11.53
C PHE A 13 6.38 -7.71 -12.29
N SER A 14 7.57 -7.25 -12.65
CA SER A 14 8.64 -8.11 -13.19
C SER A 14 9.46 -8.78 -12.08
N TYR A 15 9.19 -10.07 -11.90
CA TYR A 15 10.09 -11.21 -11.64
C TYR A 15 11.14 -11.20 -10.50
N ALA A 16 10.86 -12.07 -9.52
CA ALA A 16 11.77 -13.11 -9.01
C ALA A 16 12.83 -12.82 -7.91
N GLY A 17 12.82 -11.69 -7.20
CA GLY A 17 13.73 -11.56 -6.05
C GLY A 17 13.49 -10.42 -5.06
N ILE A 18 12.61 -9.48 -5.38
CA ILE A 18 12.35 -8.34 -4.50
C ILE A 18 11.00 -8.58 -3.83
N ILE A 19 11.03 -8.94 -2.55
CA ILE A 19 9.84 -8.84 -1.72
C ILE A 19 9.60 -7.35 -1.52
N HIS A 20 8.75 -6.75 -2.37
CA HIS A 20 8.30 -5.37 -2.21
C HIS A 20 7.32 -5.32 -1.03
N ASN A 21 7.84 -5.34 0.20
CA ASN A 21 7.04 -5.07 1.39
C ASN A 21 6.70 -3.58 1.42
N VAL A 22 5.66 -3.19 0.67
CA VAL A 22 5.14 -1.82 0.71
C VAL A 22 4.27 -1.71 1.95
N ARG A 23 4.63 -0.78 2.84
CA ARG A 23 3.85 -0.40 4.01
C ARG A 23 3.35 1.03 3.85
N MET A 24 2.07 1.27 4.10
CA MET A 24 1.43 2.58 3.94
C MET A 24 0.51 2.89 5.12
N LEU A 25 0.41 4.18 5.46
CA LEU A 25 -0.57 4.72 6.40
C LEU A 25 -1.64 5.48 5.62
N VAL A 26 -2.90 5.11 5.83
CA VAL A 26 -4.08 5.78 5.24
C VAL A 26 -4.76 6.62 6.31
N ILE A 27 -4.99 7.89 6.03
CA ILE A 27 -5.77 8.81 6.89
C ILE A 27 -7.10 9.08 6.20
N GLU A 28 -8.17 8.51 6.73
CA GLU A 28 -9.53 8.63 6.18
C GLU A 28 -10.57 8.66 7.31
N ASP A 29 -11.38 9.71 7.34
CA ASP A 29 -12.36 9.98 8.40
C ASP A 29 -13.55 8.99 8.37
N GLU A 30 -13.98 8.62 7.17
CA GLU A 30 -15.05 7.65 6.99
C GLU A 30 -14.55 6.21 7.15
N HIS A 31 -14.99 5.57 8.23
CA HIS A 31 -14.50 4.23 8.63
C HIS A 31 -14.85 3.16 7.58
N ARG A 32 -15.98 3.30 6.88
CA ARG A 32 -16.36 2.36 5.82
C ARG A 32 -15.42 2.45 4.62
N ILE A 33 -15.01 3.66 4.25
CA ILE A 33 -14.10 3.92 3.13
C ILE A 33 -12.70 3.42 3.51
N ALA A 34 -12.20 3.83 4.68
CA ALA A 34 -10.92 3.39 5.21
C ALA A 34 -10.80 1.86 5.26
N GLY A 35 -11.85 1.18 5.74
CA GLY A 35 -11.91 -0.28 5.79
C GLY A 35 -11.95 -0.94 4.40
N SER A 36 -12.55 -0.30 3.41
CA SER A 36 -12.60 -0.80 2.03
C SER A 36 -11.25 -0.66 1.34
N ILE A 37 -10.57 0.48 1.53
CA ILE A 37 -9.21 0.74 1.02
C ILE A 37 -8.21 -0.25 1.63
N LYS A 38 -8.24 -0.40 2.96
CA LYS A 38 -7.37 -1.33 3.67
C LYS A 38 -7.50 -2.76 3.12
N LYS A 39 -8.73 -3.26 3.00
CA LYS A 39 -8.98 -4.62 2.48
C LYS A 39 -8.49 -4.80 1.05
N GLY A 40 -8.72 -3.83 0.17
CA GLY A 40 -8.27 -3.91 -1.23
C GLY A 40 -6.75 -3.98 -1.33
N LEU A 41 -6.04 -3.16 -0.57
CA LEU A 41 -4.57 -3.12 -0.60
C LEU A 41 -3.92 -4.29 0.15
N GLU A 42 -4.54 -4.79 1.22
CA GLU A 42 -4.09 -6.03 1.89
C GLU A 42 -4.23 -7.26 0.99
N GLN A 43 -5.26 -7.32 0.14
CA GLN A 43 -5.40 -8.37 -0.89
C GLN A 43 -4.27 -8.33 -1.93
N GLU A 44 -3.70 -7.15 -2.18
CA GLU A 44 -2.51 -6.95 -3.04
C GLU A 44 -1.18 -7.21 -2.31
N ARG A 45 -1.23 -7.71 -1.07
CA ARG A 45 -0.08 -8.03 -0.19
C ARG A 45 0.68 -6.80 0.31
N HIS A 46 0.00 -5.67 0.47
CA HIS A 46 0.55 -4.49 1.14
C HIS A 46 0.23 -4.50 2.64
N VAL A 47 1.09 -3.86 3.44
CA VAL A 47 0.85 -3.66 4.88
C VAL A 47 0.22 -2.29 5.06
N ILE A 48 -1.02 -2.23 5.56
CA ILE A 48 -1.78 -0.98 5.65
C ILE A 48 -2.19 -0.69 7.09
N ASP A 49 -1.72 0.45 7.58
CA ASP A 49 -2.17 1.07 8.83
C ASP A 49 -3.23 2.14 8.51
N VAL A 50 -4.19 2.33 9.40
CA VAL A 50 -5.31 3.26 9.20
C VAL A 50 -5.44 4.17 10.40
N ALA A 51 -5.60 5.46 10.14
CA ALA A 51 -6.00 6.48 11.09
C ALA A 51 -7.27 7.19 10.59
N HIS A 52 -8.08 7.70 11.51
CA HIS A 52 -9.36 8.33 11.20
C HIS A 52 -9.34 9.86 11.32
N ASP A 53 -8.21 10.42 11.72
CA ASP A 53 -7.96 11.85 11.74
C ASP A 53 -6.46 12.13 11.66
N GLY A 54 -6.10 13.39 11.44
CA GLY A 54 -4.71 13.79 11.28
C GLY A 54 -3.86 13.64 12.55
N LEU A 55 -4.46 13.75 13.74
CA LEU A 55 -3.71 13.68 15.00
C LEU A 55 -3.32 12.24 15.32
N SER A 56 -4.29 11.33 15.27
CA SER A 56 -4.07 9.89 15.39
C SER A 56 -3.14 9.37 14.30
N GLY A 57 -3.23 9.92 13.08
CA GLY A 57 -2.30 9.61 11.99
C GLY A 57 -0.86 10.03 12.28
N PHE A 58 -0.66 11.22 12.83
CA PHE A 58 0.66 11.74 13.21
C PHE A 58 1.29 10.91 14.34
N ASP A 59 0.51 10.60 15.37
CA ASP A 59 0.97 9.76 16.49
C ASP A 59 1.33 8.36 16.03
N LEU A 60 0.51 7.78 15.12
CA LEU A 60 0.75 6.47 14.56
C LEU A 60 2.00 6.46 13.69
N ASP A 61 2.21 7.44 12.80
CA ASP A 61 3.42 7.55 11.97
C ASP A 61 4.70 7.55 12.82
N ALA A 62 4.71 8.33 13.90
CA ALA A 62 5.82 8.34 14.85
C ALA A 62 6.05 6.95 15.49
N GLU A 63 4.98 6.24 15.87
CA GLU A 63 5.08 4.87 16.37
C GLU A 63 5.64 3.90 15.30
N LEU A 64 5.17 4.02 14.06
CA LEU A 64 5.60 3.15 12.96
C LEU A 64 7.07 3.37 12.59
N LEU A 65 7.53 4.62 12.55
CA LEU A 65 8.93 4.97 12.35
C LEU A 65 9.82 4.37 13.45
N ASN A 66 9.37 4.42 14.70
CA ASN A 66 10.10 3.85 15.83
C ASN A 66 10.20 2.31 15.78
N LYS A 67 9.20 1.64 15.18
CA LYS A 67 9.23 0.18 14.96
C LYS A 67 10.13 -0.22 13.79
N ALA A 68 10.20 0.59 12.74
CA ALA A 68 11.03 0.31 11.57
C ALA A 68 12.54 0.44 11.84
N ASN A 69 12.91 1.27 12.82
CA ASN A 69 14.31 1.53 13.21
C ASN A 69 14.86 0.58 14.29
N ARG A 70 14.13 -0.47 14.66
CA ARG A 70 14.58 -1.51 15.61
C ARG A 70 14.73 -2.85 14.90
#